data_AF-A0A7X5ITP2-F1
#
_entry.id   AF-A0A7X5ITP2-F1
#
_cell.length_a   1.000
_cell.length_b   1.000
_cell.length_c   1.000
_cell.angle_alpha   90.00
_cell.angle_beta   90.00
_cell.angle_gamma   90.00
#
_symmetry.space_group_name_H-M   'P 1'
#
loop_
_entity.id
_entity.type
_entity.pdbx_description
1 polymer ?
#
loop_
_entity_poly.entity_id
_entity_poly.type
_entity_poly.pdbx_seq_one_letter_code
_entity_poly.pdbx_strand_id
1 'polypeptide(L)'
;MSNTKKLTKDKIEYLHILHAGWRTASYYSRLFGMDAGDEPAEMQTYLLEREGITSVRFKFPSCDSDKEYSFGEIREIMQQHLQYCILPGDKILRPYMGGSTIYDIVEPLYIDRVEESKGIWRIDIVYVDNPLAYKYVVERTWKGDMIL
;
A
#
# COMPACT_ATOMS: atom_id res chain seq x y z
N MET A 1 -25.34 -3.34 -10.96
CA MET A 1 -23.89 -3.10 -11.13
C MET A 1 -23.56 -1.79 -10.44
N SER A 2 -22.86 -1.85 -9.30
CA SER A 2 -22.40 -0.65 -8.59
C SER A 2 -21.47 0.12 -9.51
N ASN A 3 -21.84 1.36 -9.83
CA ASN A 3 -21.00 2.30 -10.57
C ASN A 3 -19.91 2.79 -9.61
N THR A 4 -18.97 1.92 -9.26
CA THR A 4 -17.87 2.26 -8.36
C THR A 4 -17.03 3.31 -9.08
N LYS A 5 -17.11 4.56 -8.62
CA LYS A 5 -16.37 5.67 -9.26
C LYS A 5 -14.88 5.37 -9.11
N LYS A 6 -14.23 5.14 -10.25
CA LYS A 6 -12.78 4.98 -10.36
C LYS A 6 -12.06 6.07 -9.56
N LEU A 7 -11.06 5.67 -8.77
CA LEU A 7 -10.20 6.60 -8.05
C LEU A 7 -9.49 7.51 -9.07
N THR A 8 -9.46 8.81 -8.78
CA THR A 8 -8.76 9.82 -9.59
C THR A 8 -7.94 10.71 -8.67
N LYS A 9 -6.94 11.42 -9.21
CA LYS A 9 -6.00 12.20 -8.40
C LYS A 9 -6.63 13.37 -7.63
N ASP A 10 -7.80 13.82 -8.06
CA ASP A 10 -8.61 14.88 -7.41
C ASP A 10 -9.43 14.37 -6.22
N LYS A 11 -9.48 13.06 -5.98
CA LYS A 11 -10.25 12.46 -4.89
C LYS A 11 -9.53 12.61 -3.56
N ILE A 12 -10.31 12.87 -2.51
CA ILE A 12 -9.76 12.96 -1.16
C ILE A 12 -9.20 11.62 -0.69
N GLU A 13 -9.81 10.51 -1.11
CA GLU A 13 -9.30 9.16 -0.89
C GLU A 13 -7.88 9.01 -1.45
N TYR A 14 -7.59 9.56 -2.64
CA TYR A 14 -6.25 9.52 -3.22
C TYR A 14 -5.23 10.29 -2.35
N LEU A 15 -5.60 11.47 -1.85
CA LEU A 15 -4.74 12.25 -0.95
C LEU A 15 -4.45 11.50 0.36
N HIS A 16 -5.45 10.83 0.91
CA HIS A 16 -5.28 10.01 2.10
C HIS A 16 -4.39 8.79 1.86
N ILE A 17 -4.51 8.14 0.69
CA ILE A 17 -3.60 7.06 0.28
C ILE A 17 -2.16 7.57 0.18
N LEU A 18 -1.95 8.74 -0.44
CA LEU A 18 -0.63 9.36 -0.51
C LEU A 18 -0.06 9.62 0.88
N HIS A 19 -0.85 10.24 1.76
CA HIS A 19 -0.43 10.55 3.12
C HIS A 19 -0.12 9.27 3.92
N ALA A 20 -0.94 8.22 3.81
CA ALA A 20 -0.69 6.95 4.48
C ALA A 20 0.58 6.27 3.97
N GLY A 21 0.79 6.23 2.64
CA GLY A 21 1.99 5.69 2.02
C GLY A 21 3.26 6.46 2.44
N TRP A 22 3.21 7.79 2.40
CA TRP A 22 4.29 8.66 2.87
C TRP A 22 4.64 8.38 4.33
N ARG A 23 3.67 8.50 5.25
CA ARG A 23 3.93 8.28 6.68
C ARG A 23 4.54 6.91 6.96
N THR A 24 4.07 5.87 6.26
CA THR A 24 4.64 4.52 6.41
C THR A 24 6.10 4.49 5.97
N ALA A 25 6.41 5.05 4.80
CA ALA A 25 7.78 5.10 4.28
C ALA A 25 8.69 5.96 5.16
N SER A 26 8.25 7.17 5.54
CA SER A 26 8.97 8.11 6.41
C SER A 26 9.31 7.50 7.77
N TYR A 27 8.37 6.76 8.37
CA TYR A 27 8.60 6.09 9.65
C TYR A 27 9.75 5.08 9.58
N TYR A 28 9.87 4.37 8.44
CA TYR A 28 10.88 3.34 8.23
C TYR A 28 12.07 3.79 7.36
N SER A 29 12.17 5.07 7.02
CA SER A 29 13.22 5.62 6.14
C SER A 29 14.63 5.20 6.55
N ARG A 30 14.97 5.34 7.83
CA ARG A 30 16.28 4.97 8.35
C ARG A 30 16.50 3.46 8.42
N LEU A 31 15.46 2.71 8.77
CA LEU A 31 15.55 1.27 8.96
C LEU A 31 15.75 0.54 7.64
N PHE A 32 15.08 1.00 6.58
CA PHE A 32 15.12 0.34 5.26
C PHE A 32 15.93 1.10 4.22
N GLY A 33 16.43 2.32 4.50
CA GLY A 33 17.19 3.10 3.52
C GLY A 33 16.32 3.68 2.42
N MET A 34 15.17 4.23 2.79
CA MET A 34 14.24 4.91 1.88
C MET A 34 14.27 6.41 2.16
N ASP A 35 14.60 7.21 1.16
CA ASP A 35 14.41 8.64 1.22
C ASP A 35 12.95 8.99 0.88
N ALA A 36 12.15 9.23 1.91
CA ALA A 36 10.74 9.56 1.78
C ALA A 36 10.47 11.04 1.53
N GLY A 37 11.49 11.90 1.59
CA GLY A 37 11.35 13.35 1.59
C GLY A 37 10.71 13.90 2.88
N ASP A 38 10.68 15.22 2.98
CA ASP A 38 10.16 15.93 4.15
C ASP A 38 8.63 16.10 4.10
N GLU A 39 8.03 15.99 2.91
CA GLU A 39 6.58 16.10 2.72
C GLU A 39 6.04 15.16 1.63
N PRO A 40 4.74 14.78 1.70
CA PRO A 40 4.14 13.88 0.72
C PRO A 40 4.20 14.35 -0.75
N ALA A 41 4.34 15.66 -0.98
CA ALA A 41 4.36 16.25 -2.31
C ALA A 41 5.63 15.91 -3.10
N GLU A 42 6.72 15.55 -2.41
CA GLU A 42 8.01 15.22 -3.02
C GLU A 42 8.04 13.77 -3.56
N MET A 43 7.05 12.95 -3.18
CA MET A 43 7.00 11.55 -3.58
C MET A 43 6.60 11.39 -5.05
N GLN A 44 7.39 10.60 -5.78
CA GLN A 44 7.00 10.17 -7.10
C GLN A 44 5.95 9.05 -7.01
N THR A 45 4.71 9.37 -7.38
CA THR A 45 3.58 8.42 -7.31
C THR A 45 2.87 8.21 -8.64
N TYR A 46 2.39 6.98 -8.84
CA TYR A 46 1.64 6.58 -10.03
C TYR A 46 0.36 5.88 -9.61
N LEU A 47 -0.76 6.39 -10.12
CA LEU A 47 -2.03 5.70 -10.04
C LEU A 47 -2.10 4.66 -11.15
N LEU A 48 -2.22 3.40 -10.75
CA LEU A 48 -2.26 2.24 -11.62
C LEU A 48 -3.63 1.59 -11.53
N GLU A 49 -4.12 1.07 -12.65
CA GLU A 49 -5.31 0.23 -12.69
C GLU A 49 -4.97 -1.03 -13.47
N ARG A 50 -5.25 -2.19 -12.87
CA ARG A 50 -5.04 -3.50 -13.47
C ARG A 50 -6.25 -4.36 -13.17
N GLU A 51 -6.93 -4.83 -14.22
CA GLU A 51 -8.07 -5.76 -14.09
C GLU A 51 -9.18 -5.25 -13.13
N GLY A 52 -9.42 -3.93 -13.11
CA GLY A 52 -10.40 -3.30 -12.23
C GLY A 52 -9.94 -3.12 -10.77
N ILE A 53 -8.68 -3.41 -10.46
CA ILE A 53 -8.05 -3.16 -9.15
C ILE A 53 -7.21 -1.89 -9.25
N THR A 54 -7.45 -0.98 -8.32
CA THR A 54 -6.69 0.27 -8.18
C THR A 54 -5.46 0.02 -7.31
N SER A 55 -4.30 0.51 -7.75
CA SER A 55 -3.09 0.54 -6.92
C SER A 55 -2.39 1.88 -7.05
N VAL A 56 -1.74 2.32 -5.98
CA VAL A 56 -0.85 3.48 -5.99
C VAL A 56 0.57 2.96 -5.82
N ARG A 57 1.41 3.24 -6.81
CA ARG A 57 2.84 2.95 -6.76
C ARG A 57 3.57 4.17 -6.22
N PHE A 58 4.35 3.94 -5.18
CA PHE A 58 5.27 4.88 -4.60
C PHE A 58 6.69 4.54 -5.03
N LYS A 59 7.49 5.57 -5.31
CA LYS A 59 8.92 5.43 -5.54
C LYS A 59 9.70 6.35 -4.64
N PHE A 60 10.78 5.81 -4.07
CA PHE A 60 11.66 6.50 -3.15
C PHE A 60 13.11 6.27 -3.58
N PRO A 61 13.97 7.31 -3.61
CA PRO A 61 15.41 7.10 -3.71
C PRO A 61 15.91 6.22 -2.56
N SER A 62 16.90 5.40 -2.85
CA SER A 62 17.62 4.67 -1.82
C SER A 62 18.62 5.59 -1.14
N CYS A 63 18.76 5.44 0.17
CA CYS A 63 19.81 6.06 0.97
C CYS A 63 20.54 4.99 1.79
N ASP A 64 21.66 5.38 2.40
CA ASP A 64 22.46 4.47 3.22
C ASP A 64 21.60 3.83 4.32
N SER A 65 21.68 2.50 4.44
CA SER A 65 21.00 1.76 5.50
C SER A 65 21.73 0.47 5.83
N ASP A 66 21.54 0.04 7.08
CA ASP A 66 21.98 -1.25 7.59
C ASP A 66 20.89 -2.32 7.32
N LYS A 67 20.38 -2.37 6.09
CA LYS A 67 19.20 -3.19 5.77
C LYS A 67 19.51 -4.69 5.89
N GLU A 68 19.04 -5.30 6.97
CA GLU A 68 19.16 -6.74 7.24
C GLU A 68 17.91 -7.56 6.83
N TYR A 69 16.83 -6.89 6.41
CA TYR A 69 15.52 -7.51 6.15
C TYR A 69 15.31 -7.85 4.67
N SER A 70 14.70 -9.00 4.42
CA SER A 70 14.17 -9.35 3.09
C SER A 70 13.00 -8.44 2.70
N PHE A 71 12.73 -8.31 1.40
CA PHE A 71 11.59 -7.51 0.93
C PHE A 71 10.23 -8.04 1.43
N GLY A 72 10.11 -9.35 1.66
CA GLY A 72 8.92 -9.96 2.24
C GLY A 72 8.67 -9.51 3.68
N GLU A 73 9.71 -9.54 4.51
CA GLU A 73 9.65 -9.06 5.91
C GLU A 73 9.34 -7.56 5.97
N ILE A 74 9.98 -6.77 5.10
CA ILE A 74 9.73 -5.32 5.02
C ILE A 74 8.27 -5.03 4.67
N ARG A 75 7.73 -5.74 3.66
CA ARG A 75 6.31 -5.64 3.29
C ARG A 75 5.41 -5.94 4.48
N GLU A 76 5.71 -6.97 5.26
CA GLU A 76 4.92 -7.36 6.44
C GLU A 76 5.00 -6.33 7.56
N ILE A 77 6.20 -5.84 7.87
CA ILE A 77 6.43 -4.80 8.88
C ILE A 77 5.69 -3.52 8.51
N MET A 78 5.81 -3.09 7.25
CA MET A 78 5.11 -1.91 6.74
C MET A 78 3.59 -2.11 6.72
N GLN A 79 3.11 -3.31 6.35
CA GLN A 79 1.68 -3.64 6.36
C GLN A 79 1.10 -3.58 7.78
N GLN A 80 1.78 -4.15 8.77
CA GLN A 80 1.34 -4.10 10.16
C GLN A 80 1.30 -2.67 10.69
N HIS A 81 2.32 -1.86 10.40
CA HIS A 81 2.32 -0.45 10.79
C HIS A 81 1.16 0.33 10.17
N LEU A 82 0.90 0.12 8.88
CA LEU A 82 -0.22 0.72 8.18
C LEU A 82 -1.55 0.35 8.87
N GLN A 83 -1.75 -0.93 9.18
CA GLN A 83 -2.99 -1.45 9.80
C GLN A 83 -3.20 -1.00 11.23
N TYR A 84 -2.15 -0.98 12.05
CA TYR A 84 -2.30 -0.73 13.50
C TYR A 84 -2.01 0.71 13.91
N CYS A 85 -1.23 1.46 13.14
CA CYS A 85 -0.77 2.79 13.52
C CYS A 85 -1.30 3.91 12.62
N ILE A 86 -1.67 3.60 11.37
CA ILE A 86 -2.08 4.62 10.41
C ILE A 86 -3.57 4.61 10.16
N LEU A 87 -4.09 3.50 9.63
CA LEU A 87 -5.49 3.38 9.22
C LEU A 87 -6.51 3.58 10.34
N PRO A 88 -6.27 3.18 11.61
CA PRO A 88 -7.26 3.39 12.67
C PRO A 88 -7.58 4.87 12.95
N GLY A 89 -6.69 5.79 12.57
CA GLY A 89 -6.91 7.23 12.69
C GLY A 89 -7.59 7.87 11.48
N ASP A 90 -7.74 7.15 10.37
CA ASP A 90 -8.30 7.68 9.12
C ASP A 90 -9.83 7.55 9.11
N LYS A 91 -10.52 8.66 8.80
CA LYS A 91 -11.99 8.71 8.72
C LYS A 91 -12.54 8.63 7.29
N ILE A 92 -11.65 8.77 6.31
CA ILE A 92 -11.96 8.79 4.88
C ILE A 92 -11.74 7.42 4.28
N LEU A 93 -10.58 6.80 4.53
CA LEU A 93 -10.29 5.45 4.09
C LEU A 93 -10.98 4.45 5.02
N ARG A 94 -12.07 3.84 4.54
CA ARG A 94 -12.88 2.93 5.34
C ARG A 94 -12.62 1.47 4.96
N PRO A 95 -12.55 0.55 5.94
CA PRO A 95 -12.50 -0.88 5.65
C PRO A 95 -13.62 -1.31 4.69
N TYR A 96 -13.28 -2.26 3.83
CA TYR A 96 -14.21 -2.82 2.86
C TYR A 96 -14.84 -4.10 3.42
N MET A 97 -16.17 -4.18 3.37
CA MET A 97 -16.92 -5.36 3.76
C MET A 97 -17.34 -6.14 2.51
N GLY A 98 -16.65 -7.25 2.24
CA GLY A 98 -16.89 -8.09 1.06
C GLY A 98 -17.99 -9.14 1.25
N GLY A 99 -18.43 -9.35 2.48
CA GLY A 99 -19.41 -10.37 2.85
C GLY A 99 -20.45 -9.86 3.85
N SER A 100 -20.93 -10.75 4.72
CA SER A 100 -22.03 -10.45 5.66
C SER A 100 -21.59 -10.48 7.13
N THR A 101 -20.35 -10.86 7.41
CA THR A 101 -19.82 -11.00 8.76
C THR A 101 -18.65 -10.06 9.00
N ILE A 102 -18.31 -9.84 10.27
CA ILE A 102 -17.11 -9.08 10.66
C ILE A 102 -15.81 -9.70 10.14
N TYR A 103 -15.80 -11.00 9.85
CA TYR A 103 -14.65 -11.72 9.30
C TYR A 103 -14.44 -11.45 7.81
N ASP A 104 -15.43 -10.82 7.15
CA ASP A 104 -15.36 -10.42 5.74
C ASP A 104 -14.93 -8.95 5.58
N ILE A 105 -14.41 -8.33 6.64
CA ILE A 105 -13.91 -6.95 6.64
C ILE A 105 -12.40 -6.97 6.42
N VAL A 106 -11.94 -6.18 5.46
CA VAL A 106 -10.50 -5.95 5.22
C VAL A 106 -10.18 -4.48 5.26
N GLU A 107 -8.96 -4.17 5.69
CA GLU A 107 -8.44 -2.80 5.72
C GLU A 107 -8.39 -2.19 4.31
N PRO A 108 -8.62 -0.86 4.17
CA PRO A 108 -8.72 -0.20 2.87
C PRO A 108 -7.43 -0.22 2.06
N LEU A 109 -6.26 -0.46 2.68
CA LEU A 109 -4.97 -0.44 2.02
C LEU A 109 -4.16 -1.71 2.29
N TYR A 110 -3.62 -2.27 1.21
CA TYR A 110 -2.80 -3.47 1.24
C TYR A 110 -1.50 -3.26 0.48
N ILE A 111 -0.35 -3.49 1.12
CA ILE A 111 0.97 -3.43 0.49
C ILE A 111 1.18 -4.73 -0.31
N ASP A 112 1.01 -4.63 -1.62
CA ASP A 112 1.19 -5.73 -2.57
C ASP A 112 2.65 -6.09 -2.75
N ARG A 113 3.47 -5.07 -3.03
CA ARG A 113 4.85 -5.30 -3.39
C ARG A 113 5.77 -4.28 -2.74
N VAL A 114 6.92 -4.77 -2.30
CA VAL A 114 8.09 -3.97 -1.96
C VAL A 114 9.26 -4.53 -2.76
N GLU A 115 9.98 -3.69 -3.49
CA GLU A 115 11.20 -4.04 -4.21
C GLU A 115 12.14 -2.82 -4.21
N GLU A 116 13.44 -3.07 -4.36
CA GLU A 116 14.44 -2.04 -4.62
C GLU A 116 15.28 -2.49 -5.81
N SER A 117 15.51 -1.57 -6.74
CA SER A 117 16.41 -1.81 -7.87
C SER A 117 17.02 -0.51 -8.36
N LYS A 118 18.32 -0.54 -8.63
CA LYS A 118 19.08 0.58 -9.20
C LYS A 118 18.96 1.86 -8.35
N GLY A 119 18.95 1.71 -7.02
CA GLY A 119 18.86 2.83 -6.09
C GLY A 119 17.46 3.40 -5.98
N ILE A 120 16.42 2.68 -6.42
CA ILE A 120 15.03 3.13 -6.34
C ILE A 120 14.19 2.05 -5.68
N TRP A 121 13.56 2.41 -4.57
CA TRP A 121 12.50 1.64 -3.95
C TRP A 121 11.20 1.80 -4.71
N ARG A 122 10.44 0.71 -4.78
CA ARG A 122 9.09 0.69 -5.31
C ARG A 122 8.17 -0.03 -4.35
N ILE A 123 7.12 0.66 -3.93
CA ILE A 123 6.09 0.13 -3.05
C ILE A 123 4.74 0.25 -3.77
N ASP A 124 4.08 -0.88 -4.02
CA ASP A 124 2.75 -0.93 -4.65
C ASP A 124 1.71 -1.17 -3.55
N ILE A 125 0.78 -0.22 -3.37
CA ILE A 125 -0.33 -0.30 -2.40
C ILE A 125 -1.65 -0.44 -3.16
N VAL A 126 -2.37 -1.52 -2.92
CA VAL A 126 -3.72 -1.76 -3.42
C VAL A 126 -4.73 -0.99 -2.58
N TYR A 127 -5.63 -0.28 -3.25
CA TYR A 127 -6.80 0.34 -2.62
C TYR A 127 -7.99 -0.62 -2.71
N VAL A 128 -8.50 -1.05 -1.56
CA VAL A 128 -9.57 -2.04 -1.46
C VAL A 128 -10.91 -1.32 -1.36
N ASP A 129 -11.51 -1.05 -2.51
CA ASP A 129 -12.77 -0.30 -2.62
C ASP A 129 -13.88 -1.04 -3.37
N ASN A 130 -13.58 -2.26 -3.83
CA ASN A 130 -14.48 -3.04 -4.67
C ASN A 130 -14.28 -4.56 -4.50
N PRO A 131 -15.22 -5.39 -4.99
CA PRO A 131 -15.17 -6.83 -4.80
C PRO A 131 -13.94 -7.52 -5.42
N LEU A 132 -13.39 -6.99 -6.51
CA LEU A 132 -12.20 -7.56 -7.16
C LEU A 132 -10.96 -7.34 -6.29
N ALA A 133 -10.80 -6.13 -5.74
CA ALA A 133 -9.72 -5.82 -4.81
C ALA A 133 -9.84 -6.62 -3.50
N TYR A 134 -11.06 -6.76 -2.97
CA TYR A 134 -11.34 -7.60 -1.80
C TYR A 134 -10.91 -9.06 -2.06
N LYS A 135 -11.40 -9.63 -3.16
CA LYS A 135 -11.09 -11.01 -3.55
C LYS A 135 -9.59 -11.20 -3.70
N TYR A 136 -8.91 -10.27 -4.35
CA TYR A 136 -7.45 -10.27 -4.51
C TYR A 136 -6.70 -10.29 -3.18
N VAL A 137 -7.15 -9.50 -2.19
CA VAL A 137 -6.49 -9.46 -0.87
C VAL A 137 -6.79 -10.70 -0.04
N VAL A 138 -8.02 -11.20 -0.05
CA VAL A 138 -8.44 -12.36 0.77
C VAL A 138 -7.95 -13.70 0.21
N GLU A 139 -7.93 -13.87 -1.12
CA GLU A 139 -7.46 -15.11 -1.75
C GLU A 139 -5.93 -15.28 -1.68
N ARG A 140 -5.21 -14.26 -1.18
CA ARG A 140 -3.80 -14.35 -0.83
C ARG A 140 -3.58 -15.12 0.48
N THR A 141 -4.04 -16.37 0.51
CA THR A 141 -3.19 -17.44 1.03
C THR A 141 -1.86 -17.38 0.27
N TRP A 142 -0.81 -16.92 0.93
CA TRP A 142 0.56 -16.93 0.42
C TRP A 142 0.96 -18.39 0.12
N LYS A 143 0.88 -18.82 -1.14
CA LYS A 143 1.67 -19.95 -1.63
C LYS A 143 3.03 -19.36 -1.99
N GLY A 144 4.00 -19.57 -1.10
CA GLY A 144 5.41 -19.21 -1.31
C GLY A 144 6.06 -20.02 -2.41
N ASP A 145 5.52 -19.97 -3.63
CA ASP A 145 6.11 -20.51 -4.85
C ASP A 145 5.71 -19.61 -6.03
N MET A 146 6.58 -18.65 -6.33
CA MET A 146 6.85 -18.32 -7.73
C MET A 146 8.36 -18.46 -7.92
N ILE A 147 8.76 -19.71 -8.14
CA ILE A 147 9.78 -20.08 -9.12
C ILE A 147 9.02 -19.99 -10.47
N LEU A 148 9.42 -19.26 -11.53
CA LEU A 148 10.72 -19.02 -12.16
C LEU A 148 10.82 -17.56 -12.66
#